data_AF-A0A1V1NTM1-F1
#
_entry.id   AF-A0A1V1NTM1-F1
#
_cell.length_a   1.000
_cell.length_b   1.000
_cell.length_c   1.000
_cell.angle_alpha   90.00
_cell.angle_beta   90.00
_cell.angle_gamma   90.00
#
_symmetry.space_group_name_H-M   'P 1'
#
loop_
_entity.id
_entity.type
_entity.pdbx_description
1 polymer ?
#
loop_
_entity_poly.entity_id
_entity_poly.type
_entity_poly.pdbx_seq_one_letter_code
_entity_poly.pdbx_strand_id
1 'polypeptide(L)'
;MVSEIVWISITTIYPKIYDRLLIVARDAGRGEWGYTKFVADMNFEITPEYMACAMSEKESPILDIKVMRKGFYINDNKPLTTYTVKDQQLIKTVIPQKGKKRISIYTKGSSVTFANHPVAQSIKALEPSTKPFMATYYPERAAILPSGTVVETGVRPFEGYIGESRDGKHEVSYG
;
A
#
# COMPACT_ATOMS: atom_id res chain seq x y z
N MET A 1 -26.58 4.50 -0.74
CA MET A 1 -25.31 4.95 -0.13
C MET A 1 -24.30 3.84 -0.40
N VAL A 2 -23.57 3.92 -1.51
CA VAL A 2 -22.56 2.91 -1.88
C VAL A 2 -21.32 3.26 -1.06
N SER A 3 -21.01 2.48 -0.03
CA SER A 3 -19.75 2.64 0.68
C SER A 3 -18.64 2.15 -0.24
N GLU A 4 -17.94 3.06 -0.91
CA GLU A 4 -16.70 2.74 -1.60
C GLU A 4 -15.66 2.31 -0.56
N ILE A 5 -15.28 1.03 -0.60
CA ILE A 5 -14.21 0.50 0.25
C ILE A 5 -12.89 0.89 -0.39
N VAL A 6 -12.28 1.97 0.11
CA VAL A 6 -10.91 2.34 -0.26
C VAL A 6 -9.93 1.40 0.44
N TRP A 7 -9.27 0.54 -0.32
CA TRP A 7 -8.19 -0.32 0.19
C TRP A 7 -6.86 0.41 0.11
N ILE A 8 -6.37 0.89 1.26
CA ILE A 8 -5.00 1.39 1.38
C ILE A 8 -4.11 0.23 1.78
N SER A 9 -3.29 -0.25 0.84
CA SER A 9 -2.29 -1.28 1.10
C SER A 9 -0.91 -0.65 1.12
N ILE A 10 -0.31 -0.58 2.30
CA ILE A 10 1.13 -0.35 2.43
C ILE A 10 1.80 -1.71 2.27
N THR A 11 2.51 -1.89 1.17
CA THR A 11 3.28 -3.10 0.93
C THR A 11 4.74 -2.81 1.20
N THR A 12 5.22 -3.26 2.36
CA THR A 12 6.65 -3.34 2.64
C THR A 12 7.18 -4.61 2.00
N ILE A 13 8.10 -4.48 1.05
CA ILE A 13 8.93 -5.62 0.63
C ILE A 13 9.94 -5.81 1.76
N TYR A 14 9.76 -6.83 2.60
CA TYR A 14 10.72 -7.15 3.67
C TYR A 14 12.10 -7.41 3.04
N PRO A 15 13.08 -6.51 3.22
CA PRO A 15 14.37 -6.66 2.61
C PRO A 15 15.28 -7.28 3.68
N LYS A 16 15.48 -8.59 3.63
CA LYS A 16 16.59 -9.17 4.41
C LYS A 16 17.96 -8.78 3.86
N ILE A 17 18.04 -8.08 2.72
CA ILE A 17 19.31 -7.74 2.06
C ILE A 17 19.13 -6.45 1.23
N TYR A 18 19.94 -5.42 1.53
CA TYR A 18 20.23 -4.17 0.78
C TYR A 18 19.38 -2.89 1.02
N ASP A 19 20.06 -1.84 1.50
CA ASP A 19 19.58 -0.46 1.73
C ASP A 19 19.17 0.32 0.46
N ARG A 20 19.30 -0.26 -0.74
CA ARG A 20 19.01 0.41 -2.04
C ARG A 20 17.69 -0.02 -2.70
N LEU A 21 16.84 -0.77 -2.00
CA LEU A 21 15.68 -1.43 -2.60
C LEU A 21 14.51 -0.50 -2.92
N LEU A 22 14.40 0.69 -2.31
CA LEU A 22 13.22 1.54 -2.48
C LEU A 22 13.12 2.18 -3.88
N ILE A 23 14.23 2.72 -4.40
CA ILE A 23 14.27 3.26 -5.77
C ILE A 23 14.06 2.14 -6.79
N VAL A 24 14.74 1.01 -6.62
CA VAL A 24 14.59 -0.15 -7.51
C VAL A 24 13.15 -0.68 -7.50
N ALA A 25 12.50 -0.75 -6.33
CA ALA A 25 11.11 -1.19 -6.21
C ALA A 25 10.11 -0.18 -6.80
N ARG A 26 10.41 1.12 -6.75
CA ARG A 26 9.67 2.18 -7.45
C ARG A 26 9.81 2.01 -8.96
N ASP A 27 11.04 1.94 -9.45
CA ASP A 27 11.36 1.92 -10.87
C ASP A 27 10.84 0.65 -11.53
N ALA A 28 11.05 -0.52 -10.92
CA ALA A 28 10.44 -1.75 -11.40
C ALA A 28 8.91 -1.69 -11.32
N GLY A 29 8.36 -1.12 -10.23
CA GLY A 29 6.92 -0.93 -10.07
C GLY A 29 6.27 -0.14 -11.21
N ARG A 30 6.89 0.98 -11.60
CA ARG A 30 6.46 1.83 -12.71
C ARG A 30 6.76 1.21 -14.06
N GLY A 31 8.02 0.82 -14.27
CA GLY A 31 8.57 0.35 -15.54
C GLY A 31 8.03 -1.01 -15.96
N GLU A 32 7.86 -1.96 -15.05
CA GLU A 32 7.37 -3.31 -15.41
C GLU A 32 5.84 -3.39 -15.32
N TRP A 33 5.26 -2.90 -14.23
CA TRP A 33 3.85 -3.15 -13.90
C TRP A 33 2.93 -1.93 -14.01
N GLY A 34 3.44 -0.73 -14.30
CA GLY A 34 2.61 0.48 -14.40
C GLY A 34 2.02 0.97 -13.06
N TYR A 35 2.57 0.53 -11.93
CA TYR A 35 2.15 1.04 -10.62
C TYR A 35 2.65 2.48 -10.43
N THR A 36 1.78 3.37 -9.94
CA THR A 36 2.09 4.78 -9.66
C THR A 36 2.87 4.97 -8.35
N LYS A 37 4.00 4.26 -8.21
CA LYS A 37 4.85 4.30 -7.02
C LYS A 37 5.71 5.56 -6.97
N PHE A 38 5.99 6.05 -5.77
CA PHE A 38 7.00 7.07 -5.49
C PHE A 38 7.79 6.66 -4.24
N VAL A 39 8.92 7.32 -3.97
CA VAL A 39 9.69 7.05 -2.74
C VAL A 39 9.12 7.87 -1.59
N ALA A 40 8.83 7.20 -0.48
CA ALA A 40 8.44 7.81 0.78
C ALA A 40 9.30 7.27 1.92
N ASP A 41 9.44 8.06 2.97
CA ASP A 41 10.00 7.64 4.25
C ASP A 41 8.92 6.93 5.05
N MET A 42 9.23 5.78 5.63
CA MET A 42 8.30 4.95 6.39
C MET A 42 8.90 4.54 7.73
N ASN A 43 8.22 4.92 8.81
CA ASN A 43 8.58 4.53 10.16
C ASN A 43 7.52 3.59 10.72
N PHE A 44 7.88 2.33 10.89
CA PHE A 44 7.02 1.29 11.42
C PHE A 44 7.21 1.14 12.93
N GLU A 45 6.11 1.04 13.65
CA GLU A 45 6.08 0.65 15.05
C GLU A 45 5.30 -0.66 15.17
N ILE A 46 5.95 -1.69 15.68
CA ILE A 46 5.37 -3.04 15.79
C ILE A 46 5.37 -3.45 17.26
N THR A 47 4.17 -3.61 17.83
CA THR A 47 3.94 -4.11 19.19
C THR A 47 3.09 -5.39 19.13
N PRO A 48 2.96 -6.16 20.22
CA PRO A 48 2.01 -7.27 20.27
C PRO A 48 0.56 -6.83 19.94
N GLU A 49 0.18 -5.60 20.28
CA GLU A 49 -1.19 -5.09 20.16
C GLU A 49 -1.51 -4.51 18.78
N TYR A 50 -0.54 -3.86 18.13
CA TYR A 50 -0.76 -3.16 16.86
C TYR A 50 0.48 -3.12 15.97
N MET A 51 0.24 -2.75 14.71
CA MET A 51 1.26 -2.29 13.79
C MET A 51 0.86 -0.89 13.32
N ALA A 52 1.78 0.06 13.40
CA ALA A 52 1.60 1.41 12.89
C ALA A 52 2.68 1.74 11.86
N CYS A 53 2.36 2.68 10.96
CA CYS A 53 3.28 3.23 9.99
C CYS A 53 3.01 4.73 9.86
N ALA A 54 4.01 5.55 10.16
CA ALA A 54 4.03 6.96 9.81
C ALA A 54 4.79 7.11 8.49
N MET A 55 4.14 7.74 7.50
CA MET A 55 4.69 7.92 6.17
C MET A 55 4.85 9.41 5.86
N SER A 56 6.04 9.80 5.40
CA SER A 56 6.35 11.16 4.98
C SER A 56 7.12 11.18 3.66
N GLU A 57 7.18 12.33 3.00
CA GLU A 57 8.21 12.62 2.02
C GLU A 57 9.13 13.68 2.62
N LYS A 58 10.35 13.29 3.00
CA LYS A 58 11.25 14.10 3.82
C LYS A 58 10.55 14.49 5.12
N GLU A 59 10.44 15.78 5.38
CA GLU A 59 9.78 16.35 6.55
C GLU A 59 8.28 16.62 6.33
N SER A 60 7.74 16.30 5.15
CA SER A 60 6.33 16.53 4.81
C SER A 60 5.50 15.27 5.10
N PRO A 61 4.70 15.22 6.17
CA PRO A 61 3.91 14.04 6.51
C PRO A 61 2.86 13.77 5.43
N ILE A 62 2.57 12.49 5.18
CA ILE A 62 1.58 12.05 4.18
C ILE A 62 0.40 11.38 4.88
N LEU A 63 0.66 10.29 5.59
CA LEU A 63 -0.36 9.56 6.33
C LEU A 63 0.24 8.83 7.52
N ASP A 64 -0.57 8.63 8.56
CA ASP A 64 -0.29 7.64 9.59
C ASP A 64 -1.39 6.58 9.54
N ILE A 65 -1.00 5.32 9.57
CA ILE A 65 -1.92 4.19 9.72
C ILE A 65 -1.59 3.42 10.98
N LYS A 66 -2.62 3.03 11.72
CA LYS A 66 -2.52 2.12 12.86
C LYS A 66 -3.53 1.00 12.69
N VAL A 67 -3.06 -0.24 12.81
CA VAL A 67 -3.86 -1.44 12.66
C VAL A 67 -3.69 -2.32 13.89
N MET A 68 -4.77 -2.52 14.63
CA MET A 68 -4.77 -3.45 15.76
C MET A 68 -4.59 -4.89 15.26
N ARG A 69 -3.72 -5.66 15.91
CA ARG A 69 -3.41 -7.06 15.56
C ARG A 69 -4.44 -8.04 16.16
N LYS A 70 -5.73 -7.72 16.02
CA LYS A 70 -6.86 -8.45 16.61
C LYS A 70 -7.74 -9.10 15.54
N GLY A 71 -8.65 -9.97 15.98
CA GLY A 71 -9.67 -10.60 15.14
C GLY A 71 -9.30 -11.99 14.62
N PHE A 72 -10.13 -12.49 13.71
CA PHE A 72 -10.08 -13.87 13.22
C PHE A 72 -8.84 -14.11 12.37
N TYR A 73 -8.07 -15.14 12.73
CA TYR A 73 -6.88 -15.57 12.00
C TYR A 73 -7.26 -16.55 10.89
N ILE A 74 -7.09 -16.14 9.64
CA ILE A 74 -7.54 -16.92 8.48
C ILE A 74 -6.47 -17.00 7.39
N ASN A 75 -6.54 -18.06 6.59
CA ASN A 75 -5.75 -18.19 5.36
C ASN A 75 -6.24 -17.20 4.32
N ASP A 76 -5.30 -16.60 3.57
CA ASP A 76 -5.61 -15.85 2.37
C ASP A 76 -4.76 -16.34 1.19
N ASN A 77 -5.40 -17.12 0.33
CA ASN A 77 -4.82 -17.64 -0.91
C ASN A 77 -5.57 -17.13 -2.14
N LYS A 78 -6.49 -16.17 -1.97
CA LYS A 78 -7.27 -15.64 -3.09
C LYS A 78 -6.33 -14.76 -3.92
N PRO A 79 -6.21 -14.95 -5.25
CA PRO A 79 -5.38 -14.08 -6.07
C PRO A 79 -5.79 -12.60 -5.96
N LEU A 80 -4.82 -11.69 -5.97
CA LEU A 80 -5.07 -10.25 -6.05
C LEU A 80 -5.11 -9.84 -7.52
N THR A 81 -6.22 -9.28 -7.97
CA THR A 81 -6.31 -8.68 -9.30
C THR A 81 -6.04 -7.18 -9.20
N THR A 82 -5.05 -6.68 -9.94
CA THR A 82 -4.78 -5.24 -10.07
C THR A 82 -4.98 -4.77 -11.49
N TYR A 83 -5.36 -3.50 -11.63
CA TYR A 83 -5.44 -2.80 -12.91
C TYR A 83 -4.50 -1.60 -12.88
N THR A 84 -3.67 -1.47 -13.90
CA THR A 84 -2.71 -0.37 -14.05
C THR A 84 -2.77 0.20 -15.47
N VAL A 85 -2.37 1.45 -15.64
CA VAL A 85 -2.25 2.07 -16.96
C VAL A 85 -0.77 2.28 -17.26
N LYS A 86 -0.30 1.76 -18.38
CA LYS A 86 1.09 1.91 -18.86
C LYS A 86 1.06 2.00 -20.38
N ASP A 87 1.82 2.92 -20.97
CA ASP A 87 1.92 3.08 -22.43
C ASP A 87 0.54 3.21 -23.13
N GLN A 88 -0.41 3.93 -22.48
CA GLN A 88 -1.82 4.06 -22.91
C GLN A 88 -2.59 2.73 -22.99
N GLN A 89 -2.13 1.70 -22.29
CA GLN A 89 -2.78 0.39 -22.18
C GLN A 89 -3.28 0.17 -20.75
N LEU A 90 -4.53 -0.29 -20.62
CA LEU A 90 -5.04 -0.84 -19.36
C LEU A 90 -4.58 -2.28 -19.24
N ILE A 91 -3.83 -2.57 -18.19
CA ILE A 91 -3.20 -3.86 -17.94
C ILE A 91 -3.86 -4.48 -16.72
N LYS A 92 -4.35 -5.71 -16.87
CA LYS A 92 -4.86 -6.55 -15.78
C LYS A 92 -3.77 -7.53 -15.35
N THR A 93 -3.41 -7.52 -14.08
CA THR A 93 -2.46 -8.48 -13.50
C THR A 93 -3.15 -9.31 -12.43
N VAL A 94 -3.12 -10.63 -12.57
CA VAL A 94 -3.66 -11.58 -11.57
C VAL A 94 -2.49 -12.15 -10.77
N ILE A 95 -2.32 -11.67 -9.55
CA ILE A 95 -1.18 -11.95 -8.70
C ILE A 95 -1.50 -13.13 -7.78
N PRO A 96 -0.90 -14.32 -7.99
CA PRO A 96 -1.02 -15.41 -7.03
C PRO A 96 -0.36 -15.00 -5.71
N GLN A 97 -1.03 -15.32 -4.60
CA GLN A 97 -0.55 -15.00 -3.26
C GLN A 97 -0.86 -16.12 -2.28
N LYS A 98 -0.03 -16.19 -1.24
CA LYS A 98 -0.23 -17.06 -0.09
C LYS A 98 0.09 -16.24 1.15
N GLY A 99 -0.83 -16.22 2.10
CA GLY A 99 -0.63 -15.51 3.34
C GLY A 99 -1.62 -15.90 4.43
N LYS A 100 -1.44 -15.25 5.56
CA LYS A 100 -2.37 -15.28 6.69
C LYS A 100 -2.78 -13.86 6.97
N LYS A 101 -4.03 -13.67 7.38
CA LYS A 101 -4.53 -12.38 7.82
C LYS A 101 -5.34 -12.49 9.08
N ARG A 102 -5.35 -11.40 9.85
CA ARG A 102 -6.32 -11.12 10.90
C ARG A 102 -7.32 -10.12 10.38
N ILE A 103 -8.61 -10.46 10.45
CA ILE A 103 -9.70 -9.55 10.12
C ILE A 103 -10.46 -9.19 11.38
N SER A 104 -10.71 -7.90 11.55
CA SER A 104 -11.47 -7.35 12.66
C SER A 104 -12.45 -6.29 12.17
N ILE A 105 -13.69 -6.30 12.69
CA ILE A 105 -14.78 -5.40 12.31
C ILE A 105 -14.98 -4.40 13.45
N TYR A 106 -15.30 -3.13 13.13
CA TYR A 106 -15.50 -2.04 14.11
C TYR A 106 -14.36 -1.92 15.13
N THR A 107 -13.13 -2.12 14.68
CA THR A 107 -11.99 -2.31 15.57
C THR A 107 -11.52 -0.98 16.14
N LYS A 108 -11.95 -0.72 17.39
CA LYS A 108 -11.45 0.41 18.17
C LYS A 108 -9.92 0.35 18.23
N GLY A 109 -9.28 1.47 17.96
CA GLY A 109 -7.82 1.63 17.96
C GLY A 109 -7.15 1.51 16.58
N SER A 110 -7.86 1.02 15.56
CA SER A 110 -7.38 1.13 14.18
C SER A 110 -7.78 2.47 13.57
N SER A 111 -6.86 3.13 12.86
CA SER A 111 -7.08 4.46 12.30
C SER A 111 -6.22 4.71 11.06
N VAL A 112 -6.66 5.65 10.24
CA VAL A 112 -5.83 6.30 9.20
C VAL A 112 -6.01 7.81 9.32
N THR A 113 -4.90 8.53 9.37
CA THR A 113 -4.86 10.01 9.33
C THR A 113 -4.13 10.45 8.08
N PHE A 114 -4.54 11.58 7.53
CA PHE A 114 -3.97 12.10 6.30
C PHE A 114 -3.55 13.56 6.52
N ALA A 115 -2.31 13.87 6.19
CA ALA A 115 -1.73 15.19 6.36
C ALA A 115 -2.05 16.14 5.19
N ASN A 116 -1.31 17.24 5.06
CA ASN A 116 -1.45 18.23 3.98
C ASN A 116 -0.41 18.03 2.86
N HIS A 117 -0.30 16.81 2.36
CA HIS A 117 0.58 16.45 1.23
C HIS A 117 -0.25 16.22 -0.04
N PRO A 118 0.24 16.53 -1.26
CA PRO A 118 -0.51 16.30 -2.50
C PRO A 118 -1.08 14.87 -2.64
N VAL A 119 -0.30 13.84 -2.26
CA VAL A 119 -0.78 12.45 -2.22
C VAL A 119 -1.91 12.28 -1.21
N ALA A 120 -1.75 12.81 0.01
CA ALA A 120 -2.77 12.73 1.05
C ALA A 120 -4.08 13.42 0.62
N GLN A 121 -3.97 14.58 -0.05
CA GLN A 121 -5.12 15.30 -0.59
C GLN A 121 -5.81 14.52 -1.72
N SER A 122 -5.03 13.87 -2.61
CA SER A 122 -5.61 13.03 -3.66
C SER A 122 -6.40 11.84 -3.11
N ILE A 123 -5.95 11.26 -1.98
CA ILE A 123 -6.69 10.19 -1.29
C ILE A 123 -7.91 10.75 -0.56
N LYS A 124 -7.79 11.91 0.12
CA LYS A 124 -8.92 12.59 0.76
C LYS A 124 -10.04 12.95 -0.22
N ALA A 125 -9.69 13.25 -1.48
CA ALA A 125 -10.66 13.55 -2.53
C ALA A 125 -11.55 12.35 -2.91
N LEU A 126 -11.17 11.13 -2.51
CA LEU A 126 -12.02 9.93 -2.60
C LEU A 126 -13.00 9.82 -1.41
N GLU A 127 -13.01 10.82 -0.53
CA GLU A 127 -13.86 10.90 0.67
C GLU A 127 -13.84 9.62 1.52
N PRO A 128 -12.66 9.05 1.86
CA PRO A 128 -12.59 7.83 2.64
C PRO A 128 -13.15 8.06 4.04
N SER A 129 -13.87 7.07 4.58
CA SER A 129 -14.31 7.09 5.98
C SER A 129 -13.10 7.22 6.92
N THR A 130 -13.16 8.17 7.84
CA THR A 130 -12.14 8.35 8.89
C THR A 130 -12.16 7.24 9.95
N LYS A 131 -13.21 6.41 9.96
CA LYS A 131 -13.35 5.26 10.85
C LYS A 131 -13.41 3.98 10.02
N PRO A 132 -12.43 3.07 10.13
CA PRO A 132 -12.45 1.83 9.37
C PRO A 132 -13.59 0.93 9.86
N PHE A 133 -14.48 0.52 8.95
CA PHE A 133 -15.46 -0.54 9.24
C PHE A 133 -14.75 -1.88 9.49
N MET A 134 -13.69 -2.15 8.74
CA MET A 134 -12.91 -3.38 8.82
C MET A 134 -11.43 -3.06 8.78
N ALA A 135 -10.65 -3.73 9.62
CA ALA A 135 -9.19 -3.68 9.62
C ALA A 135 -8.63 -5.07 9.31
N THR A 136 -7.67 -5.11 8.39
CA THR A 136 -6.96 -6.34 8.01
C THR A 136 -5.48 -6.18 8.31
N TYR A 137 -4.92 -7.11 9.06
CA TYR A 137 -3.49 -7.20 9.36
C TYR A 137 -2.93 -8.48 8.75
N TYR A 138 -1.85 -8.39 7.96
CA TYR A 138 -1.17 -9.54 7.38
C TYR A 138 0.15 -9.80 8.13
N PRO A 139 0.20 -10.76 9.07
CA PRO A 139 1.46 -11.16 9.70
C PRO A 139 2.44 -11.78 8.72
N GLU A 140 1.93 -12.49 7.71
CA GLU A 140 2.73 -13.05 6.64
C GLU A 140 1.95 -13.02 5.32
N ARG A 141 2.63 -12.61 4.26
CA ARG A 141 2.09 -12.58 2.90
C ARG A 141 3.23 -12.66 1.90
N ALA A 142 3.15 -13.63 1.01
CA ALA A 142 4.03 -13.76 -0.13
C ALA A 142 3.22 -13.71 -1.42
N ALA A 143 3.81 -13.11 -2.46
CA ALA A 143 3.22 -13.02 -3.78
C ALA A 143 4.34 -13.07 -4.83
N ILE A 144 4.01 -13.60 -6.00
CA ILE A 144 4.87 -13.55 -7.18
C ILE A 144 4.16 -12.63 -8.16
N LEU A 145 4.79 -11.54 -8.57
CA LEU A 145 4.22 -10.61 -9.53
C LEU A 145 4.44 -11.15 -10.95
N PRO A 146 3.39 -11.58 -11.67
CA PRO A 146 3.52 -11.99 -13.06
C PRO A 146 3.43 -10.78 -13.98
N SER A 147 3.68 -11.00 -15.27
CA SER A 147 3.28 -10.06 -16.31
C SER A 147 1.75 -9.92 -16.36
N GLY A 148 1.28 -8.72 -16.66
CA GLY A 148 -0.15 -8.47 -16.88
C GLY A 148 -0.60 -8.76 -18.30
N THR A 149 -1.91 -8.73 -18.53
CA THR A 149 -2.55 -8.85 -19.84
C THR A 149 -3.20 -7.51 -20.20
N VAL A 150 -2.94 -7.01 -21.40
CA VAL A 150 -3.63 -5.83 -21.93
C VAL A 150 -5.11 -6.14 -22.12
N VAL A 151 -5.98 -5.35 -21.51
CA VAL A 151 -7.44 -5.49 -21.63
C VAL A 151 -8.07 -4.34 -22.42
N GLU A 152 -7.38 -3.21 -22.55
CA GLU A 152 -7.83 -2.05 -23.33
C GLU A 152 -6.64 -1.19 -23.78
N THR A 153 -6.79 -0.47 -24.90
CA THR A 153 -5.76 0.41 -25.49
C THR A 153 -6.32 1.80 -25.76
N GLY A 154 -5.46 2.82 -25.80
CA GLY A 154 -5.88 4.23 -25.97
C GLY A 154 -6.42 4.83 -24.67
N VAL A 155 -6.07 4.23 -23.53
CA VAL A 155 -6.53 4.67 -22.21
C VAL A 155 -5.71 5.87 -21.77
N ARG A 156 -6.39 6.89 -21.21
CA ARG A 156 -5.74 8.09 -20.68
C ARG A 156 -4.67 7.72 -19.65
N PRO A 157 -3.41 8.15 -19.82
CA PRO A 157 -2.36 7.91 -18.84
C PRO A 157 -2.70 8.47 -17.46
N PHE A 158 -2.25 7.78 -16.43
CA PHE A 158 -2.29 8.26 -15.05
C PHE A 158 -0.94 8.01 -14.37
N GLU A 159 -0.12 9.06 -14.33
CA GLU A 159 1.24 8.98 -13.77
C GLU A 159 1.27 8.97 -12.25
N GLY A 160 0.18 9.40 -11.60
CA GLY A 160 0.14 9.64 -10.17
C GLY A 160 1.16 10.69 -9.71
N TYR A 161 1.44 10.69 -8.41
CA TYR A 161 2.50 11.53 -7.84
C TYR A 161 3.88 10.92 -8.15
N ILE A 162 4.79 11.72 -8.70
CA ILE A 162 6.13 11.24 -9.10
C ILE A 162 7.08 11.21 -7.89
N GLY A 163 7.04 12.25 -7.06
CA GLY A 163 8.00 12.49 -5.99
C GLY A 163 9.42 12.74 -6.51
N GLU A 164 10.37 12.85 -5.58
CA GLU A 164 11.79 12.98 -5.94
C GLU A 164 12.49 11.62 -6.10
N SER A 165 13.53 11.58 -6.94
CA SER A 165 14.45 10.44 -7.00
C SER A 165 15.51 10.59 -5.91
N ARG A 166 15.26 9.95 -4.77
CA ARG A 166 16.13 9.93 -3.60
C ARG A 166 16.04 8.59 -2.88
N ASP A 167 16.99 8.34 -1.99
CA ASP A 167 16.84 7.25 -1.03
C ASP A 167 15.73 7.60 -0.01
N GLY A 168 14.90 6.61 0.30
CA GLY A 168 13.89 6.68 1.35
C GLY A 168 14.42 6.12 2.65
N LYS A 169 13.93 6.65 3.78
CA LYS A 169 14.16 6.07 5.10
C LYS A 169 13.16 4.97 5.38
N HIS A 170 13.62 3.86 5.94
CA HIS A 170 12.78 2.76 6.37
C HIS A 170 13.23 2.31 7.76
N GLU A 171 12.47 2.70 8.77
CA GLU A 171 12.78 2.40 10.17
C GLU A 171 11.71 1.47 10.74
N VAL A 172 12.14 0.54 11.60
CA VAL A 172 11.23 -0.38 12.29
C VAL A 172 11.62 -0.40 13.77
N SER A 173 10.68 -0.01 14.63
CA SER A 173 10.78 -0.14 16.07
C SER A 173 9.91 -1.30 16.57
N TYR A 174 10.44 -2.03 17.54
CA TYR A 174 9.74 -3.12 18.23
C TYR A 174 9.53 -2.71 19.68
N GLY A 175 8.28 -2.73 20.12
CA GLY A 175 7.87 -2.45 21.50
C GLY A 175 7.21 -3.66 22.16
#